data_AF-A0A7C4MKK2-F1
#
_entry.id   AF-A0A7C4MKK2-F1
#
_cell.length_a   1.000
_cell.length_b   1.000
_cell.length_c   1.000
_cell.angle_alpha   90.00
_cell.angle_beta   90.00
_cell.angle_gamma   90.00
#
_symmetry.space_group_name_H-M   'P 1'
#
loop_
_entity.id
_entity.type
_entity.pdbx_description
1 polymer ?
#
loop_
_entity_poly.entity_id
_entity_poly.type
_entity_poly.pdbx_seq_one_letter_code
_entity_poly.pdbx_strand_id
1 'polypeptide(L)'
;LILDIDCPYWTFSKLAAYVFIKALKDHGIESVTVKFSGSKGFHIAVPFEAFPKKRYYLDGKYFDVKDLFPEGPRRIAAYVVEYVNKNLIIVDDEKIVFGKVSVPIKKLESETGSKKEEMIVLKCNKCDSLIREIPKETTQYICPYCEYSLEDTEKPFMQCPKCKKLMEKHHIKKNICRCGSDSARKEFDLSKIVAIDTILISSRHLYRMPYSLHEKTGLVSIPFDTKRILKFEKSEADPSKIKSYAFLERESCKSNEAELLFQKAFDFNTEKQKKDSLKKEYLKEYRGKEQMLENAQAISEEYFPPCIKHISAGLEDGKKRALLILINFLSSCNWPHERIEEYVMKWNERNYPEKLRETYIKGQLRYHKSQKEKLSPPNCDNKGYMIDTQFCHPDEFCKKIKNPAQYSKNKAWFANRNSEKREKAVKKTEKATN
;
A
#
# COMPACT_ATOMS: atom_id res chain seq x y z
N LEU A 1 7.65 13.15 -25.10
CA LEU A 1 7.62 12.38 -23.84
C LEU A 1 9.03 11.96 -23.48
N ILE A 2 9.42 12.08 -22.21
CA ILE A 2 10.68 11.55 -21.69
C ILE A 2 10.35 10.73 -20.45
N LEU A 3 10.89 9.52 -20.37
CA LEU A 3 10.81 8.62 -19.23
C LEU A 3 12.23 8.41 -18.71
N ASP A 4 12.45 8.67 -17.42
CA ASP A 4 13.73 8.41 -16.79
C ASP A 4 13.65 7.16 -15.94
N ILE A 5 14.51 6.23 -16.30
CA ILE A 5 14.67 4.94 -15.65
C ILE A 5 15.88 5.08 -14.75
N ASP A 6 15.63 5.40 -13.48
CA ASP A 6 16.67 5.38 -12.46
C ASP A 6 16.59 4.07 -11.68
N CYS A 7 17.72 3.39 -11.61
CA CYS A 7 17.85 2.11 -10.95
C CYS A 7 19.26 2.00 -10.36
N PRO A 8 19.39 1.73 -9.05
CA PRO A 8 20.69 1.61 -8.40
C PRO A 8 21.48 0.38 -8.88
N TYR A 9 20.85 -0.51 -9.64
CA TYR A 9 21.39 -1.77 -10.12
C TYR A 9 21.48 -1.79 -11.64
N TRP A 10 22.69 -1.99 -12.17
CA TRP A 10 22.95 -1.87 -13.61
C TRP A 10 22.16 -2.86 -14.46
N THR A 11 22.14 -4.13 -14.06
CA THR A 11 21.40 -5.19 -14.76
C THR A 11 19.91 -4.86 -14.85
N PHE A 12 19.31 -4.43 -13.73
CA PHE A 12 17.88 -4.10 -13.68
C PHE A 12 17.55 -2.83 -14.45
N SER A 13 18.45 -1.85 -14.48
CA SER A 13 18.28 -0.68 -15.31
C SER A 13 18.14 -1.04 -16.80
N LYS A 14 18.99 -1.97 -17.30
CA LYS A 14 18.89 -2.47 -18.68
C LYS A 14 17.58 -3.22 -18.94
N LEU A 15 17.16 -4.07 -18.00
CA LEU A 15 15.92 -4.84 -18.11
C LEU A 15 14.68 -3.95 -18.07
N ALA A 16 14.66 -2.96 -17.17
CA ALA A 16 13.61 -1.96 -17.07
C ALA A 16 13.52 -1.15 -18.36
N ALA A 17 14.63 -0.57 -18.81
CA ALA A 17 14.64 0.17 -20.07
C ALA A 17 14.18 -0.69 -21.26
N TYR A 18 14.58 -1.97 -21.31
CA TYR A 18 14.13 -2.93 -22.31
C TYR A 18 12.60 -3.12 -22.33
N VAL A 19 11.98 -3.39 -21.18
CA VAL A 19 10.52 -3.59 -21.13
C VAL A 19 9.74 -2.30 -21.37
N PHE A 20 10.27 -1.13 -20.98
CA PHE A 20 9.65 0.15 -21.29
C PHE A 20 9.71 0.50 -22.77
N ILE A 21 10.86 0.31 -23.42
CA ILE A 21 10.99 0.45 -24.88
C ILE A 21 10.03 -0.51 -25.57
N LYS A 22 9.97 -1.77 -25.11
CA LYS A 22 9.03 -2.75 -25.67
C LYS A 22 7.58 -2.30 -25.48
N ALA A 23 7.20 -1.80 -24.31
CA ALA A 23 5.86 -1.29 -24.07
C ALA A 23 5.50 -0.18 -25.04
N LEU A 24 6.38 0.80 -25.26
CA LEU A 24 6.14 1.87 -26.24
C LEU A 24 5.98 1.31 -27.68
N LYS A 25 6.83 0.35 -28.07
CA LYS A 25 6.74 -0.32 -29.39
C LYS A 25 5.48 -1.16 -29.56
N ASP A 26 5.02 -1.84 -28.50
CA ASP A 26 3.75 -2.59 -28.50
C ASP A 26 2.54 -1.67 -28.74
N HIS A 27 2.69 -0.35 -28.50
CA HIS A 27 1.68 0.67 -28.79
C HIS A 27 1.86 1.33 -30.18
N GLY A 28 2.72 0.78 -31.04
CA GLY A 28 2.90 1.26 -32.42
C GLY A 28 3.94 2.39 -32.58
N ILE A 29 4.63 2.78 -31.51
CA ILE A 29 5.62 3.87 -31.55
C ILE A 29 6.95 3.32 -32.07
N GLU A 30 7.35 3.72 -33.27
CA GLU A 30 8.63 3.33 -33.87
C GLU A 30 9.75 4.33 -33.53
N SER A 31 9.43 5.61 -33.32
CA SER A 31 10.39 6.70 -33.06
C SER A 31 10.96 6.75 -31.63
N VAL A 32 10.92 5.61 -30.91
CA VAL A 32 11.47 5.50 -29.57
C VAL A 32 12.99 5.63 -29.63
N THR A 33 13.54 6.58 -28.89
CA THR A 33 14.99 6.77 -28.72
C THR A 33 15.39 6.49 -27.28
N VAL A 34 16.64 6.07 -27.07
CA VAL A 34 17.20 5.81 -25.73
C VAL A 34 18.60 6.39 -25.62
N LYS A 35 18.93 6.88 -24.42
CA LYS A 35 20.30 7.25 -24.06
C LYS A 35 20.66 6.80 -22.67
N PHE A 36 21.92 6.46 -22.49
CA PHE A 36 22.51 6.23 -21.17
C PHE A 36 22.58 7.55 -20.39
N SER A 37 22.25 7.55 -19.10
CA SER A 37 22.26 8.77 -18.27
C SER A 37 23.65 9.21 -17.81
N GLY A 38 24.66 8.36 -17.99
CA GLY A 38 26.05 8.59 -17.56
C GLY A 38 26.43 7.86 -16.27
N SER A 39 25.48 7.29 -15.52
CA SER A 39 25.75 6.51 -14.30
C SER A 39 25.21 5.08 -14.36
N LYS A 40 23.94 4.90 -14.00
CA LYS A 40 23.26 3.59 -13.99
C LYS A 40 21.91 3.62 -14.66
N GLY A 41 21.37 4.79 -14.99
CA GLY A 41 20.03 4.95 -15.56
C GLY A 41 20.00 5.14 -17.08
N PHE A 42 18.78 5.20 -17.60
CA PHE A 42 18.50 5.45 -19.02
C PHE A 42 17.37 6.45 -19.17
N HIS A 43 17.47 7.33 -20.17
CA HIS A 43 16.34 8.14 -20.60
C HIS A 43 15.78 7.56 -21.88
N ILE A 44 14.48 7.29 -21.88
CA ILE A 44 13.72 6.85 -23.06
C ILE A 44 12.88 8.03 -23.51
N ALA A 45 12.88 8.31 -24.81
CA ALA A 45 12.21 9.47 -25.33
C ALA A 45 11.38 9.16 -26.58
N VAL A 46 10.25 9.84 -26.69
CA VAL A 46 9.36 9.84 -27.85
C VAL A 46 9.16 11.30 -28.28
N PRO A 47 9.45 11.66 -29.54
CA PRO A 47 9.18 12.99 -30.10
C PRO A 47 7.74 13.45 -29.87
N PHE A 48 7.52 14.75 -29.78
CA PHE A 48 6.17 15.28 -29.61
C PHE A 48 5.33 15.07 -30.88
N GLU A 49 5.99 15.08 -32.03
CA GLU A 49 5.44 14.87 -33.36
C GLU A 49 4.78 13.48 -33.53
N ALA A 50 5.12 12.51 -32.67
CA ALA A 50 4.49 11.20 -32.60
C ALA A 50 3.05 11.25 -32.08
N PHE A 51 2.72 12.27 -31.28
CA PHE A 51 1.45 12.35 -30.57
C PHE A 51 0.32 12.89 -31.46
N PRO A 52 -0.95 12.61 -31.10
CA PRO A 52 -2.10 13.07 -31.87
C PRO A 52 -2.09 14.58 -32.10
N LYS A 53 -2.31 15.00 -33.35
CA LYS A 53 -2.50 16.42 -33.69
C LYS A 53 -3.92 16.93 -33.39
N LYS A 54 -4.88 16.02 -33.27
CA LYS A 54 -6.29 16.34 -33.04
C LYS A 54 -6.53 16.76 -31.58
N ARG A 55 -7.55 17.60 -31.37
CA ARG A 55 -8.02 17.95 -30.03
C ARG A 55 -8.58 16.72 -29.33
N TYR A 56 -8.24 16.57 -28.06
CA TYR A 56 -8.69 15.46 -27.23
C TYR A 56 -9.87 15.89 -26.35
N TYR A 57 -10.92 15.08 -26.30
CA TYR A 57 -12.10 15.36 -25.48
C TYR A 57 -11.94 14.73 -24.10
N LEU A 58 -12.00 15.55 -23.05
CA LEU A 58 -11.89 15.12 -21.66
C LEU A 58 -12.78 16.02 -20.79
N ASP A 59 -13.51 15.43 -19.83
CA ASP A 59 -14.31 16.17 -18.84
C ASP A 59 -15.24 17.24 -19.43
N GLY A 60 -15.87 16.93 -20.57
CA GLY A 60 -16.81 17.86 -21.22
C GLY A 60 -16.17 18.88 -22.17
N LYS A 61 -14.83 18.89 -22.32
CA LYS A 61 -14.09 19.92 -23.06
C LYS A 61 -13.04 19.35 -24.01
N TYR A 62 -12.71 20.10 -25.06
CA TYR A 62 -11.65 19.79 -26.01
C TYR A 62 -10.35 20.49 -25.64
N PHE A 63 -9.26 19.72 -25.53
CA PHE A 63 -7.91 20.20 -25.22
C PHE A 63 -6.96 19.93 -26.39
N ASP A 64 -6.02 20.83 -26.65
CA ASP A 64 -4.87 20.50 -27.51
C ASP A 64 -3.89 19.63 -26.72
N VAL A 65 -3.21 18.69 -27.39
CA VAL A 65 -2.29 17.76 -26.71
C VAL A 65 -1.15 18.48 -25.97
N LYS A 66 -0.68 19.61 -26.49
CA LYS A 66 0.34 20.46 -25.85
C LYS A 66 -0.14 21.05 -24.50
N ASP A 67 -1.44 21.33 -24.38
CA ASP A 67 -2.02 21.98 -23.20
C ASP A 67 -2.28 20.97 -22.07
N LEU A 68 -2.13 19.67 -22.36
CA LEU A 68 -2.27 18.62 -21.38
C LEU A 68 -1.01 18.43 -20.53
N PHE A 69 0.07 19.18 -20.77
CA PHE A 69 1.23 19.15 -19.87
C PHE A 69 0.92 19.80 -18.51
N PRO A 70 1.29 19.19 -17.36
CA PRO A 70 2.07 17.95 -17.20
C PRO A 70 1.22 16.67 -17.12
N GLU A 71 -0.10 16.76 -17.12
CA GLU A 71 -0.97 15.60 -16.87
C GLU A 71 -0.97 14.53 -17.94
N GLY A 72 -0.86 14.90 -19.22
CA GLY A 72 -0.77 13.96 -20.33
C GLY A 72 0.40 12.99 -20.17
N PRO A 73 1.64 13.47 -20.04
CA PRO A 73 2.76 12.57 -19.82
C PRO A 73 2.70 11.82 -18.47
N ARG A 74 2.13 12.39 -17.40
CA ARG A 74 1.91 11.65 -16.12
C ARG A 74 0.97 10.47 -16.29
N ARG A 75 -0.16 10.67 -16.98
CA ARG A 75 -1.12 9.62 -17.32
C ARG A 75 -0.46 8.53 -18.16
N ILE A 76 0.33 8.92 -19.16
CA ILE A 76 1.11 7.99 -19.99
C ILE A 76 2.08 7.18 -19.14
N ALA A 77 2.88 7.83 -18.28
CA ALA A 77 3.84 7.12 -17.43
C ALA A 77 3.14 6.12 -16.50
N ALA A 78 2.05 6.52 -15.83
CA ALA A 78 1.27 5.64 -14.97
C ALA A 78 0.70 4.42 -15.71
N TYR A 79 0.19 4.64 -16.93
CA TYR A 79 -0.31 3.58 -17.78
C TYR A 79 0.79 2.63 -18.26
N VAL A 80 1.94 3.16 -18.72
CA VAL A 80 3.04 2.33 -19.21
C VAL A 80 3.60 1.46 -18.09
N VAL A 81 3.73 1.99 -16.86
CA VAL A 81 4.13 1.21 -15.67
C VAL A 81 3.17 0.04 -15.43
N GLU A 82 1.87 0.31 -15.45
CA GLU A 82 0.85 -0.73 -15.28
C GLU A 82 0.91 -1.77 -16.40
N TYR A 83 1.03 -1.33 -17.66
CA TYR A 83 1.13 -2.20 -18.82
C TYR A 83 2.36 -3.11 -18.73
N VAL A 84 3.52 -2.57 -18.35
CA VAL A 84 4.75 -3.32 -18.14
C VAL A 84 4.55 -4.39 -17.07
N ASN A 85 4.02 -4.02 -15.90
CA ASN A 85 3.82 -4.96 -14.79
C ASN A 85 2.84 -6.09 -15.14
N LYS A 86 1.79 -5.79 -15.91
CA LYS A 86 0.75 -6.78 -16.25
C LYS A 86 1.11 -7.68 -17.43
N ASN A 87 1.79 -7.13 -18.44
CA ASN A 87 1.94 -7.81 -19.73
C ASN A 87 3.39 -8.20 -20.05
N LEU A 88 4.36 -7.51 -19.47
CA LEU A 88 5.78 -7.69 -19.80
C LEU A 88 6.61 -8.23 -18.64
N ILE A 89 6.06 -8.31 -17.43
CA ILE A 89 6.73 -8.92 -16.29
C ILE A 89 5.90 -10.10 -15.80
N ILE A 90 6.49 -11.29 -15.83
CA ILE A 90 5.85 -12.53 -15.38
C ILE A 90 6.68 -13.08 -14.22
N VAL A 91 6.01 -13.35 -13.11
CA VAL A 91 6.63 -13.92 -11.91
C VAL A 91 6.35 -15.41 -11.86
N ASP A 92 7.41 -16.20 -11.84
CA ASP A 92 7.41 -17.64 -11.60
C ASP A 92 8.08 -17.92 -10.24
N ASP A 93 8.03 -19.16 -9.76
CA ASP A 93 8.54 -19.50 -8.43
C ASP A 93 10.06 -19.40 -8.28
N GLU A 94 10.80 -19.59 -9.38
CA GLU A 94 12.26 -19.55 -9.37
C GLU A 94 12.85 -18.39 -10.16
N LYS A 95 12.05 -17.72 -10.99
CA LYS A 95 12.53 -16.71 -11.96
C LYS A 95 11.49 -15.63 -12.24
N ILE A 96 11.96 -14.49 -12.72
CA ILE A 96 11.14 -13.39 -13.21
C ILE A 96 11.48 -13.17 -14.68
N VAL A 97 10.45 -13.14 -15.53
CA VAL A 97 10.58 -12.92 -16.97
C VAL A 97 10.24 -11.48 -17.30
N PHE A 98 11.21 -10.76 -17.84
CA PHE A 98 11.08 -9.39 -18.36
C PHE A 98 11.02 -9.46 -19.89
N GLY A 99 9.82 -9.38 -20.47
CA GLY A 99 9.57 -9.57 -21.90
C GLY A 99 10.00 -10.96 -22.36
N LYS A 100 11.14 -11.05 -23.03
CA LYS A 100 11.74 -12.34 -23.47
C LYS A 100 12.93 -12.78 -22.62
N VAL A 101 13.30 -12.01 -21.59
CA VAL A 101 14.51 -12.26 -20.78
C VAL A 101 14.11 -12.86 -19.44
N SER A 102 14.61 -14.05 -19.13
CA SER A 102 14.38 -14.71 -17.85
C SER A 102 15.53 -14.45 -16.88
N VAL A 103 15.21 -14.07 -15.64
CA VAL A 103 16.18 -13.79 -14.58
C VAL A 103 15.87 -14.63 -13.35
N PRO A 104 16.78 -15.49 -12.88
CA PRO A 104 16.58 -16.25 -11.64
C PRO A 104 16.42 -15.34 -10.43
N ILE A 105 15.50 -15.66 -9.52
CA ILE A 105 15.24 -14.86 -8.31
C ILE A 105 16.49 -14.76 -7.45
N LYS A 106 17.28 -15.84 -7.32
CA LYS A 106 18.55 -15.83 -6.58
C LYS A 106 19.51 -14.75 -7.07
N LYS A 107 19.52 -14.48 -8.38
CA LYS A 107 20.34 -13.41 -8.97
C LYS A 107 19.81 -12.04 -8.53
N LEU A 108 18.49 -11.85 -8.54
CA LEU A 108 17.84 -10.63 -8.03
C LEU A 108 18.23 -10.37 -6.58
N GLU A 109 18.13 -11.38 -5.73
CA GLU A 109 18.46 -11.27 -4.31
C GLU A 109 19.93 -10.91 -4.10
N SER A 110 20.85 -11.54 -4.86
CA SER A 110 22.29 -11.25 -4.78
C SER A 110 22.67 -9.84 -5.24
N GLU A 111 22.01 -9.32 -6.29
CA GLU A 111 22.34 -8.00 -6.82
C GLU A 111 21.66 -6.87 -6.03
N THR A 112 20.47 -7.13 -5.49
CA THR A 112 19.67 -6.10 -4.80
C THR A 112 19.82 -6.11 -3.28
N GLY A 113 20.17 -7.25 -2.69
CA GLY A 113 20.10 -7.48 -1.25
C GLY A 113 18.68 -7.57 -0.70
N SER A 114 17.64 -7.45 -1.54
CA SER A 114 16.24 -7.58 -1.16
C SER A 114 15.79 -9.03 -1.29
N LYS A 115 14.96 -9.51 -0.36
CA LYS A 115 14.43 -10.88 -0.42
C LYS A 115 13.26 -10.99 -1.39
N LYS A 116 13.01 -12.21 -1.90
CA LYS A 116 11.86 -12.53 -2.76
C LYS A 116 10.54 -11.93 -2.26
N GLU A 117 10.25 -12.04 -0.96
CA GLU A 117 9.01 -11.59 -0.34
C GLU A 117 8.85 -10.06 -0.31
N GLU A 118 9.95 -9.32 -0.44
CA GLU A 118 9.95 -7.85 -0.48
C GLU A 118 9.73 -7.31 -1.91
N MET A 119 10.10 -8.11 -2.91
CA MET A 119 10.01 -7.77 -4.34
C MET A 119 8.72 -8.27 -4.99
N ILE A 120 8.07 -9.29 -4.42
CA ILE A 120 6.87 -9.90 -4.97
C ILE A 120 5.70 -9.63 -4.05
N VAL A 121 4.67 -9.00 -4.59
CA VAL A 121 3.41 -8.77 -3.90
C VAL A 121 2.33 -9.71 -4.43
N LEU A 122 1.36 -10.02 -3.57
CA LEU A 122 0.15 -10.70 -4.00
C LEU A 122 -0.95 -9.66 -4.27
N LYS A 123 -1.59 -9.75 -5.44
CA LYS A 123 -2.72 -8.92 -5.81
C LYS A 123 -3.95 -9.76 -6.16
N CYS A 124 -5.12 -9.24 -5.80
CA CYS A 124 -6.40 -9.83 -6.19
C CYS A 124 -6.60 -9.79 -7.71
N ASN A 125 -7.01 -10.89 -8.31
CA ASN A 125 -7.32 -10.94 -9.74
C ASN A 125 -8.53 -10.08 -10.12
N LYS A 126 -9.51 -9.94 -9.22
CA LYS A 126 -10.75 -9.20 -9.47
C LYS A 126 -10.61 -7.69 -9.29
N CYS A 127 -10.00 -7.23 -8.19
CA CYS A 127 -10.00 -5.82 -7.80
C CYS A 127 -8.62 -5.19 -7.64
N ASP A 128 -7.55 -5.91 -7.97
CA ASP A 128 -6.16 -5.45 -7.90
C ASP A 128 -5.63 -5.09 -6.50
N SER A 129 -6.44 -5.29 -5.46
CA SER A 129 -6.04 -4.96 -4.09
C SER A 129 -4.94 -5.90 -3.60
N LEU A 130 -3.98 -5.34 -2.87
CA LEU A 130 -2.91 -6.09 -2.20
C LEU A 130 -3.50 -7.11 -1.22
N ILE A 131 -3.04 -8.35 -1.32
CA ILE A 131 -3.36 -9.46 -0.44
C ILE A 131 -2.18 -9.65 0.51
N ARG A 132 -2.43 -9.50 1.82
CA ARG A 132 -1.38 -9.64 2.83
C ARG A 132 -1.14 -11.10 3.20
N GLU A 133 -2.22 -11.87 3.31
CA GLU A 133 -2.20 -13.27 3.68
C GLU A 133 -3.28 -14.02 2.91
N ILE A 134 -2.97 -15.25 2.50
CA ILE A 134 -3.96 -16.17 1.95
C ILE A 134 -4.57 -16.92 3.14
N PRO A 135 -5.88 -16.78 3.41
CA PRO A 135 -6.55 -17.55 4.45
C PRO A 135 -6.34 -19.04 4.23
N LYS A 136 -5.95 -19.78 5.28
CA LYS A 136 -5.91 -21.24 5.21
C LYS A 136 -7.31 -21.78 5.00
N GLU A 137 -7.46 -22.77 4.11
CA GLU A 137 -8.68 -23.55 4.03
C GLU A 137 -8.92 -24.22 5.38
N THR A 138 -10.10 -23.99 5.96
CA THR A 138 -10.48 -24.60 7.22
C THR A 138 -11.52 -25.67 6.95
N THR A 139 -11.28 -26.85 7.52
CA THR A 139 -12.30 -27.90 7.57
C THR A 139 -13.19 -27.61 8.77
N GLN A 140 -14.50 -27.58 8.54
CA GLN A 140 -15.50 -27.50 9.60
C GLN A 140 -16.32 -28.78 9.60
N TYR A 141 -16.47 -29.39 10.78
CA TYR A 141 -17.43 -30.46 10.99
C TYR A 141 -18.76 -29.85 11.41
N ILE A 142 -19.85 -30.22 10.73
CA ILE A 142 -21.20 -29.78 11.06
C ILE A 142 -22.05 -31.01 11.37
N CYS A 143 -22.72 -31.02 12.52
CA CYS A 143 -23.64 -32.09 12.86
C CYS A 143 -24.99 -31.88 12.15
N PRO A 144 -25.46 -32.81 11.30
CA PRO A 144 -26.72 -32.63 10.56
C PRO A 144 -27.97 -32.70 11.45
N TYR A 145 -27.84 -33.14 12.71
CA TYR A 145 -28.98 -33.35 13.61
C TYR A 145 -29.18 -32.24 14.64
N CYS A 146 -28.11 -31.54 15.02
CA CYS A 146 -28.18 -30.52 16.08
C CYS A 146 -27.43 -29.24 15.73
N GLU A 147 -26.95 -29.13 14.48
CA GLU A 147 -26.26 -27.96 13.91
C GLU A 147 -24.99 -27.54 14.66
N TYR A 148 -24.53 -28.34 15.63
CA TYR A 148 -23.26 -28.10 16.31
C TYR A 148 -22.13 -28.15 15.30
N SER A 149 -21.28 -27.12 15.30
CA SER A 149 -20.15 -27.00 14.37
C SER A 149 -18.83 -26.80 15.11
N LEU A 150 -17.75 -27.35 14.58
CA LEU A 150 -16.40 -27.11 15.09
C LEU A 150 -15.35 -27.14 13.95
N GLU A 151 -14.24 -26.44 14.12
CA GLU A 151 -13.12 -26.44 13.17
C GLU A 151 -12.09 -27.51 13.57
N ASP A 152 -11.78 -28.47 12.69
CA ASP A 152 -10.74 -29.50 12.89
C ASP A 152 -10.25 -29.99 11.53
N THR A 153 -8.94 -30.00 11.32
CA THR A 153 -8.29 -30.34 10.04
C THR A 153 -7.60 -31.69 10.01
N GLU A 154 -7.49 -32.38 11.16
CA GLU A 154 -6.63 -33.55 11.30
C GLU A 154 -7.41 -34.86 11.23
N LYS A 155 -8.64 -34.88 11.75
CA LYS A 155 -9.41 -36.13 11.82
C LYS A 155 -10.13 -36.40 10.50
N PRO A 156 -10.23 -37.68 10.06
CA PRO A 156 -10.99 -38.07 8.87
C PRO A 156 -12.50 -38.14 9.13
N PHE A 157 -12.91 -38.38 10.36
CA PHE A 157 -14.32 -38.43 10.79
C PHE A 157 -14.44 -37.91 12.22
N MET A 158 -15.62 -37.39 12.58
CA MET A 158 -15.85 -36.83 13.90
C MET A 158 -17.26 -37.13 14.41
N GLN A 159 -17.35 -37.46 15.70
CA GLN A 159 -18.61 -37.64 16.41
C GLN A 159 -18.99 -36.34 17.15
N CYS A 160 -20.25 -35.92 17.03
CA CYS A 160 -20.75 -34.70 17.64
C CYS A 160 -20.65 -34.77 19.18
N PRO A 161 -20.00 -33.80 19.84
CA PRO A 161 -19.91 -33.75 21.30
C PRO A 161 -21.28 -33.71 22.00
N LYS A 162 -22.28 -33.08 21.37
CA LYS A 162 -23.63 -32.91 21.94
C LYS A 162 -24.51 -34.14 21.80
N CYS A 163 -24.68 -34.64 20.58
CA CYS A 163 -25.67 -35.70 20.30
C CYS A 163 -25.05 -37.05 19.99
N LYS A 164 -23.71 -37.17 20.01
CA LYS A 164 -22.97 -38.40 19.77
C LYS A 164 -23.22 -39.03 18.37
N LYS A 165 -23.77 -38.28 17.42
CA LYS A 165 -23.93 -38.72 16.02
C LYS A 165 -22.75 -38.28 15.16
N LEU A 166 -22.51 -38.99 14.06
CA LEU A 166 -21.46 -38.67 13.11
C LEU A 166 -21.70 -37.27 12.48
N MET A 167 -20.63 -36.50 12.33
CA MET A 167 -20.64 -35.16 11.75
C MET A 167 -20.18 -35.21 10.30
N GLU A 168 -20.68 -34.27 9.49
CA GLU A 168 -20.26 -34.10 8.11
C GLU A 168 -19.07 -33.15 8.02
N LYS A 169 -18.12 -33.48 7.14
CA LYS A 169 -16.93 -32.68 6.88
C LYS A 169 -17.22 -31.68 5.75
N HIS A 170 -17.12 -30.39 6.06
CA HIS A 170 -17.33 -29.29 5.11
C HIS A 170 -16.03 -28.50 4.92
N HIS A 171 -15.64 -28.26 3.67
CA HIS A 171 -14.48 -27.43 3.34
C HIS A 171 -14.91 -25.98 3.19
N ILE A 172 -14.48 -25.11 4.12
CA ILE A 172 -14.77 -23.68 4.03
C ILE A 172 -13.65 -22.99 3.26
N LYS A 173 -13.94 -22.64 1.99
CA LYS A 173 -13.13 -21.67 1.25
C LYS A 173 -13.45 -20.26 1.74
N LYS A 174 -12.48 -19.63 2.39
CA LYS A 174 -12.57 -18.21 2.76
C LYS A 174 -12.16 -17.36 1.57
N ASN A 175 -12.94 -16.31 1.28
CA ASN A 175 -12.55 -15.30 0.30
C ASN A 175 -11.22 -14.68 0.73
N ILE A 176 -10.25 -14.64 -0.18
CA ILE A 176 -8.93 -14.09 0.09
C ILE A 176 -8.92 -12.56 0.01
N CYS A 177 -9.93 -11.97 -0.65
CA CYS A 177 -10.07 -10.53 -0.82
C CYS A 177 -11.44 -10.00 -0.38
N ARG A 178 -11.48 -8.76 0.11
CA ARG A 178 -12.71 -8.06 0.54
C ARG A 178 -13.75 -7.88 -0.57
N CYS A 179 -13.35 -7.94 -1.84
CA CYS A 179 -14.27 -7.87 -2.98
C CYS A 179 -14.99 -9.21 -3.28
N GLY A 180 -14.79 -10.23 -2.43
CA GLY A 180 -15.32 -11.57 -2.60
C GLY A 180 -14.53 -12.45 -3.56
N SER A 181 -13.31 -12.05 -3.94
CA SER A 181 -12.43 -12.88 -4.77
C SER A 181 -11.73 -13.93 -3.93
N ASP A 182 -11.61 -15.13 -4.47
CA ASP A 182 -10.86 -16.28 -3.95
C ASP A 182 -9.52 -16.49 -4.66
N SER A 183 -9.24 -15.75 -5.74
CA SER A 183 -8.01 -15.85 -6.52
C SER A 183 -7.10 -14.61 -6.45
N ALA A 184 -5.80 -14.87 -6.43
CA ALA A 184 -4.73 -13.87 -6.43
C ALA A 184 -3.65 -14.26 -7.43
N ARG A 185 -2.84 -13.28 -7.81
CA ARG A 185 -1.64 -13.44 -8.62
C ARG A 185 -0.43 -12.83 -7.93
N LYS A 186 0.73 -13.40 -8.22
CA LYS A 186 2.03 -12.81 -7.87
C LYS A 186 2.33 -11.71 -8.87
N GLU A 187 2.78 -10.58 -8.38
CA GLU A 187 3.20 -9.44 -9.19
C GLU A 187 4.52 -8.91 -8.66
N PHE A 188 5.44 -8.59 -9.55
CA PHE A 188 6.71 -7.98 -9.19
C PHE A 188 6.50 -6.50 -8.92
N ASP A 189 6.90 -6.03 -7.74
CA ASP A 189 6.82 -4.62 -7.39
C ASP A 189 8.01 -3.87 -7.99
N LEU A 190 7.83 -3.42 -9.24
CA LEU A 190 8.84 -2.66 -9.98
C LEU A 190 9.35 -1.43 -9.21
N SER A 191 8.50 -0.81 -8.38
CA SER A 191 8.84 0.39 -7.62
C SER A 191 9.91 0.18 -6.54
N LYS A 192 10.14 -1.07 -6.13
CA LYS A 192 11.18 -1.44 -5.17
C LYS A 192 12.59 -1.37 -5.76
N ILE A 193 12.70 -1.58 -7.07
CA ILE A 193 13.99 -1.77 -7.75
C ILE A 193 14.25 -0.65 -8.75
N VAL A 194 13.19 -0.12 -9.37
CA VAL A 194 13.26 0.91 -10.39
C VAL A 194 12.45 2.11 -9.93
N ALA A 195 13.15 3.22 -9.72
CA ALA A 195 12.53 4.52 -9.57
C ALA A 195 12.28 5.07 -10.98
N ILE A 196 11.02 5.04 -11.40
CA ILE A 196 10.60 5.73 -12.61
C ILE A 196 10.24 7.13 -12.19
N ASP A 197 11.10 8.09 -12.51
CA ASP A 197 10.86 9.46 -12.09
C ASP A 197 9.72 10.05 -12.93
N THR A 198 8.51 9.98 -12.38
CA THR A 198 7.33 10.67 -12.94
C THR A 198 7.39 12.19 -12.67
N ILE A 199 8.31 12.67 -11.82
CA ILE A 199 8.57 14.09 -11.50
C ILE A 199 9.38 14.77 -12.62
N LEU A 200 10.03 13.99 -13.49
CA LEU A 200 10.59 14.49 -14.76
C LEU A 200 9.54 15.07 -15.72
N ILE A 201 8.27 14.97 -15.32
CA ILE A 201 7.08 15.54 -15.95
C ILE A 201 6.58 16.70 -15.08
N SER A 202 7.49 17.59 -14.69
CA SER A 202 7.17 18.90 -14.12
C SER A 202 7.94 19.96 -14.90
N SER A 203 7.37 21.16 -15.04
CA SER A 203 7.92 22.23 -15.90
C SER A 203 9.34 22.69 -15.56
N ARG A 204 9.86 22.32 -14.37
CA ARG A 204 11.17 22.74 -13.87
C ARG A 204 12.18 21.60 -13.75
N HIS A 205 11.81 20.37 -14.12
CA HIS A 205 12.73 19.25 -14.02
C HIS A 205 13.67 19.22 -15.23
N LEU A 206 14.97 19.18 -14.97
CA LEU A 206 16.01 19.09 -15.99
C LEU A 206 16.54 17.66 -16.06
N TYR A 207 16.69 17.14 -17.27
CA TYR A 207 17.44 15.91 -17.49
C TYR A 207 18.76 16.23 -18.19
N ARG A 208 19.74 15.35 -18.03
CA ARG A 208 21.09 15.52 -18.60
C ARG A 208 21.01 15.61 -20.13
N MET A 209 21.66 16.59 -20.75
CA MET A 209 21.69 16.71 -22.22
C MET A 209 22.43 15.52 -22.85
N PRO A 210 22.01 15.01 -24.03
CA PRO A 210 22.82 14.09 -24.82
C PRO A 210 24.26 14.61 -24.98
N TYR A 211 25.24 13.73 -24.92
CA TYR A 211 26.67 14.01 -25.02
C TYR A 211 27.31 14.82 -23.89
N SER A 212 26.55 15.25 -22.88
CA SER A 212 27.16 15.85 -21.68
C SER A 212 27.81 14.80 -20.78
N LEU A 213 28.89 15.19 -20.11
CA LEU A 213 29.62 14.36 -19.17
C LEU A 213 28.88 14.23 -17.84
N HIS A 214 28.93 13.04 -17.25
CA HIS A 214 28.42 12.78 -15.91
C HIS A 214 29.53 13.01 -14.88
N GLU A 215 29.33 14.01 -14.03
CA GLU A 215 30.33 14.51 -13.07
C GLU A 215 31.05 13.42 -12.26
N LYS A 216 30.30 12.45 -11.71
CA LYS A 216 30.89 11.42 -10.83
C LYS A 216 31.62 10.29 -11.56
N THR A 217 31.24 10.00 -12.80
CA THR A 217 31.71 8.81 -13.51
C THR A 217 32.63 9.16 -14.67
N GLY A 218 32.65 10.43 -15.10
CA GLY A 218 33.33 10.87 -16.32
C GLY A 218 32.72 10.33 -17.61
N LEU A 219 31.65 9.53 -17.54
CA LEU A 219 31.02 8.92 -18.70
C LEU A 219 30.03 9.87 -19.37
N VAL A 220 29.88 9.69 -20.67
CA VAL A 220 29.03 10.51 -21.54
C VAL A 220 27.58 10.04 -21.47
N SER A 221 26.63 10.98 -21.43
CA SER A 221 25.21 10.65 -21.66
C SER A 221 24.97 10.35 -23.14
N ILE A 222 25.28 9.13 -23.56
CA ILE A 222 25.34 8.76 -24.98
C ILE A 222 24.01 8.14 -25.46
N PRO A 223 23.39 8.66 -26.56
CA PRO A 223 22.32 7.98 -27.27
C PRO A 223 22.84 6.74 -28.00
N PHE A 224 22.00 5.72 -28.14
CA PHE A 224 22.36 4.50 -28.88
C PHE A 224 21.12 3.76 -29.38
N ASP A 225 21.31 2.76 -30.25
CA ASP A 225 20.21 1.97 -30.82
C ASP A 225 19.43 1.21 -29.72
N THR A 226 18.12 1.44 -29.66
CA THR A 226 17.18 0.74 -28.76
C THR A 226 17.29 -0.78 -28.82
N LYS A 227 17.65 -1.37 -29.98
CA LYS A 227 17.84 -2.82 -30.14
C LYS A 227 19.03 -3.36 -29.34
N ARG A 228 19.97 -2.49 -28.97
CA ARG A 228 21.19 -2.84 -28.21
C ARG A 228 21.04 -2.66 -26.70
N ILE A 229 19.88 -2.26 -26.17
CA ILE A 229 19.68 -1.95 -24.75
C ILE A 229 20.20 -3.03 -23.78
N LEU A 230 20.00 -4.32 -24.09
CA LEU A 230 20.48 -5.42 -23.24
C LEU A 230 22.01 -5.65 -23.37
N LYS A 231 22.58 -5.32 -24.53
CA LYS A 231 24.00 -5.51 -24.88
C LYS A 231 24.86 -4.28 -24.59
N PHE A 232 24.26 -3.15 -24.25
CA PHE A 232 24.97 -1.91 -23.97
C PHE A 232 25.85 -2.07 -22.73
N GLU A 233 27.10 -1.66 -22.84
CA GLU A 233 28.07 -1.65 -21.75
C GLU A 233 28.55 -0.22 -21.45
N LYS A 234 28.79 0.08 -20.17
CA LYS A 234 29.15 1.44 -19.73
C LYS A 234 30.44 1.96 -20.36
N SER A 235 31.36 1.06 -20.70
CA SER A 235 32.63 1.39 -21.36
C SER A 235 32.44 1.96 -22.77
N GLU A 236 31.26 1.79 -23.39
CA GLU A 236 30.90 2.44 -24.66
C GLU A 236 30.63 3.93 -24.49
N ALA A 237 30.35 4.40 -23.26
CA ALA A 237 30.12 5.80 -22.93
C ALA A 237 31.40 6.54 -22.54
N ASP A 238 32.57 5.93 -22.76
CA ASP A 238 33.86 6.57 -22.58
C ASP A 238 34.01 7.73 -23.58
N PRO A 239 34.44 8.94 -23.15
CA PRO A 239 34.64 10.08 -24.04
C PRO A 239 35.54 9.79 -25.26
N SER A 240 36.47 8.84 -25.14
CA SER A 240 37.37 8.43 -26.22
C SER A 240 36.74 7.51 -27.28
N LYS A 241 35.53 6.98 -27.03
CA LYS A 241 34.88 5.93 -27.85
C LYS A 241 33.54 6.35 -28.46
N ILE A 242 33.16 7.63 -28.31
CA ILE A 242 31.82 8.12 -28.66
C ILE A 242 31.55 7.94 -30.16
N LYS A 243 30.41 7.35 -30.47
CA LYS A 243 29.78 7.41 -31.79
C LYS A 243 28.56 8.32 -31.74
N SER A 244 28.34 9.09 -32.80
CA SER A 244 27.18 9.97 -32.90
C SER A 244 25.92 9.19 -33.28
N TYR A 245 24.92 9.25 -32.41
CA TYR A 245 23.55 8.80 -32.58
C TYR A 245 22.59 9.95 -32.29
N ALA A 246 21.49 10.04 -33.03
CA ALA A 246 20.49 11.04 -32.72
C ALA A 246 19.60 10.60 -31.53
N PHE A 247 19.02 11.58 -30.84
CA PHE A 247 18.12 11.41 -29.72
C PHE A 247 16.96 12.38 -29.91
N LEU A 248 15.72 11.93 -29.67
CA LEU A 248 14.52 12.70 -30.03
C LEU A 248 14.48 13.09 -31.53
N GLU A 249 14.69 12.11 -32.42
CA GLU A 249 14.61 12.33 -33.86
C GLU A 249 13.18 12.68 -34.29
N ARG A 250 12.95 13.95 -34.64
CA ARG A 250 11.63 14.45 -35.02
C ARG A 250 11.26 14.09 -36.45
N GLU A 251 12.24 14.03 -37.34
CA GLU A 251 12.05 13.85 -38.78
C GLU A 251 11.70 12.40 -39.15
N SER A 252 12.24 11.42 -38.42
CA SER A 252 11.95 9.99 -38.62
C SER A 252 10.63 9.55 -37.98
N CYS A 253 9.91 10.48 -37.34
CA CYS A 253 8.69 10.19 -36.59
C CYS A 253 7.44 10.19 -37.49
N LYS A 254 6.62 9.13 -37.39
CA LYS A 254 5.33 9.08 -38.08
C LYS A 254 4.29 9.84 -37.24
N SER A 255 3.62 10.82 -37.86
CA SER A 255 2.55 11.57 -37.20
C SER A 255 1.46 10.62 -36.67
N ASN A 256 1.02 10.84 -35.43
CA ASN A 256 0.00 10.04 -34.72
C ASN A 256 0.40 8.60 -34.36
N GLU A 257 1.67 8.17 -34.49
CA GLU A 257 2.06 6.81 -34.07
C GLU A 257 1.83 6.54 -32.57
N ALA A 258 1.80 7.58 -31.73
CA ALA A 258 1.53 7.46 -30.31
C ALA A 258 0.03 7.60 -29.95
N GLU A 259 -0.89 7.60 -30.93
CA GLU A 259 -2.34 7.75 -30.70
C GLU A 259 -2.90 6.64 -29.81
N LEU A 260 -2.54 5.38 -30.08
CA LEU A 260 -2.99 4.25 -29.27
C LEU A 260 -2.50 4.35 -27.83
N LEU A 261 -1.21 4.67 -27.62
CA LEU A 261 -0.65 4.88 -26.28
C LEU A 261 -1.41 5.99 -25.55
N PHE A 262 -1.62 7.11 -26.23
CA PHE A 262 -2.27 8.28 -25.67
C PHE A 262 -3.71 7.96 -25.25
N GLN A 263 -4.51 7.34 -26.12
CA GLN A 263 -5.88 6.95 -25.82
C GLN A 263 -5.94 6.00 -24.61
N LYS A 264 -5.17 4.92 -24.63
CA LYS A 264 -5.15 3.93 -23.53
C LYS A 264 -4.76 4.54 -22.19
N ALA A 265 -3.81 5.48 -22.19
CA ALA A 265 -3.38 6.16 -20.98
C ALA A 265 -4.48 7.02 -20.33
N PHE A 266 -5.28 7.71 -21.14
CA PHE A 266 -6.39 8.53 -20.64
C PHE A 266 -7.58 7.69 -20.19
N ASP A 267 -7.88 6.59 -20.88
CA ASP A 267 -8.90 5.62 -20.49
C ASP A 267 -8.54 4.95 -19.15
N PHE A 268 -7.29 4.50 -19.02
CA PHE A 268 -6.77 3.86 -17.80
C PHE A 268 -6.95 4.74 -16.56
N ASN A 269 -6.61 6.02 -16.67
CA ASN A 269 -6.74 6.92 -15.53
C ASN A 269 -8.21 7.16 -15.16
N THR A 270 -9.11 7.18 -16.14
CA THR A 270 -10.56 7.31 -15.90
C THR A 270 -11.10 6.10 -15.12
N GLU A 271 -10.68 4.88 -15.47
CA GLU A 271 -11.05 3.68 -14.71
C GLU A 271 -10.45 3.65 -13.30
N LYS A 272 -9.18 4.07 -13.18
CA LYS A 272 -8.50 4.14 -11.88
C LYS A 272 -9.16 5.18 -10.97
N GLN A 273 -9.50 6.35 -11.51
CA GLN A 273 -10.25 7.39 -10.80
C GLN A 273 -11.65 6.92 -10.40
N LYS A 274 -12.37 6.17 -11.26
CA LYS A 274 -13.66 5.55 -10.91
C LYS A 274 -13.52 4.52 -9.78
N LYS A 275 -12.48 3.69 -9.81
CA LYS A 275 -12.21 2.72 -8.73
C LYS A 275 -11.83 3.42 -7.43
N ASP A 276 -11.03 4.49 -7.49
CA ASP A 276 -10.64 5.28 -6.32
C ASP A 276 -11.79 6.13 -5.77
N SER A 277 -12.69 6.65 -6.61
CA SER A 277 -13.89 7.35 -6.17
C SER A 277 -14.89 6.40 -5.51
N LEU A 278 -15.16 5.23 -6.11
CA LEU A 278 -15.98 4.17 -5.48
C LEU A 278 -15.37 3.70 -4.15
N LYS A 279 -14.04 3.57 -4.08
CA LYS A 279 -13.32 3.22 -2.84
C LYS A 279 -13.41 4.33 -1.81
N LYS A 280 -13.32 5.61 -2.21
CA LYS A 280 -13.51 6.78 -1.32
C LYS A 280 -14.95 6.90 -0.85
N GLU A 281 -15.93 6.56 -1.67
CA GLU A 281 -17.36 6.58 -1.36
C GLU A 281 -17.71 5.45 -0.38
N TYR A 282 -17.23 4.22 -0.63
CA TYR A 282 -17.27 3.11 0.32
C TYR A 282 -16.55 3.44 1.64
N LEU A 283 -15.38 4.10 1.58
CA LEU A 283 -14.67 4.58 2.78
C LEU A 283 -15.39 5.73 3.48
N LYS A 284 -16.15 6.58 2.77
CA LYS A 284 -17.02 7.63 3.33
C LYS A 284 -18.21 7.00 4.05
N GLU A 285 -18.81 5.97 3.49
CA GLU A 285 -19.86 5.17 4.13
C GLU A 285 -19.33 4.44 5.37
N TYR A 286 -18.08 3.97 5.32
CA TYR A 286 -17.36 3.41 6.47
C TYR A 286 -16.95 4.48 7.51
N ARG A 287 -16.62 5.70 7.09
CA ARG A 287 -16.36 6.85 7.97
C ARG A 287 -17.64 7.45 8.56
N GLY A 288 -18.78 7.29 7.89
CA GLY A 288 -20.10 7.56 8.48
C GLY A 288 -20.34 6.72 9.73
N LYS A 289 -19.82 5.48 9.78
CA LYS A 289 -19.80 4.65 11.01
C LYS A 289 -18.81 5.14 12.07
N GLU A 290 -17.75 5.86 11.68
CA GLU A 290 -16.77 6.45 12.59
C GLU A 290 -17.29 7.78 13.19
N GLN A 291 -18.04 8.56 12.41
CA GLN A 291 -18.79 9.73 12.87
C GLN A 291 -19.94 9.38 13.81
N MET A 292 -20.60 8.23 13.64
CA MET A 292 -21.54 7.73 14.66
C MET A 292 -20.86 7.41 15.99
N LEU A 293 -19.54 7.18 15.99
CA LEU A 293 -18.76 7.00 17.22
C LEU A 293 -18.32 8.34 17.83
N GLU A 294 -18.21 9.44 17.10
CA GLU A 294 -17.86 10.76 17.68
C GLU A 294 -18.96 11.31 18.60
N ASN A 295 -20.21 10.87 18.39
CA ASN A 295 -21.34 11.15 19.29
C ASN A 295 -21.55 10.04 20.35
N ALA A 296 -20.65 9.06 20.45
CA ALA A 296 -20.74 7.99 21.44
C ALA A 296 -20.12 8.41 22.79
N GLN A 297 -20.78 7.99 23.87
CA GLN A 297 -20.28 8.15 25.24
C GLN A 297 -18.84 7.61 25.40
N ALA A 298 -18.12 8.20 26.35
CA ALA A 298 -16.75 7.78 26.69
C ALA A 298 -16.67 6.27 26.94
N ILE A 299 -15.74 5.59 26.28
CA ILE A 299 -15.61 4.13 26.37
C ILE A 299 -15.18 3.73 27.78
N SER A 300 -15.90 2.78 28.38
CA SER A 300 -15.62 2.21 29.71
C SER A 300 -14.24 1.55 29.79
N GLU A 301 -13.59 1.66 30.95
CA GLU A 301 -12.27 1.11 31.24
C GLU A 301 -12.21 -0.43 31.11
N GLU A 302 -13.34 -1.11 31.29
CA GLU A 302 -13.45 -2.56 31.13
C GLU A 302 -12.99 -3.03 29.73
N TYR A 303 -13.20 -2.18 28.72
CA TYR A 303 -12.85 -2.41 27.33
C TYR A 303 -11.44 -1.95 26.97
N PHE A 304 -10.63 -1.51 27.94
CA PHE A 304 -9.25 -1.12 27.66
C PHE A 304 -8.39 -2.33 27.30
N PRO A 305 -7.47 -2.18 26.32
CA PRO A 305 -6.56 -3.25 25.95
C PRO A 305 -5.58 -3.57 27.09
N PRO A 306 -4.98 -4.78 27.06
CA PRO A 306 -3.98 -5.18 28.06
C PRO A 306 -2.86 -4.16 28.27
N CYS A 307 -2.37 -3.52 27.19
CA CYS A 307 -1.30 -2.54 27.28
C CYS A 307 -1.69 -1.26 28.04
N ILE A 308 -2.92 -0.77 27.84
CA ILE A 308 -3.43 0.39 28.57
C ILE A 308 -3.73 0.01 30.03
N LYS A 309 -4.27 -1.19 30.27
CA LYS A 309 -4.48 -1.71 31.64
C LYS A 309 -3.16 -1.82 32.40
N HIS A 310 -2.10 -2.30 31.74
CA HIS A 310 -0.76 -2.39 32.31
C HIS A 310 -0.20 -1.00 32.63
N ILE A 311 -0.26 -0.05 31.67
CA ILE A 311 0.11 1.34 31.94
C ILE A 311 -0.67 1.87 33.14
N SER A 312 -1.99 1.68 33.17
CA SER A 312 -2.89 2.23 34.20
C SER A 312 -2.67 1.65 35.60
N ALA A 313 -1.98 0.52 35.72
CA ALA A 313 -1.59 -0.07 36.99
C ALA A 313 -0.42 0.70 37.67
N GLY A 314 0.27 1.57 36.92
CA GLY A 314 1.48 2.26 37.38
C GLY A 314 2.74 1.64 36.78
N LEU A 315 3.79 2.44 36.62
CA LEU A 315 5.02 2.01 35.95
C LEU A 315 6.28 2.39 36.76
N GLU A 316 7.31 1.56 36.63
CA GLU A 316 8.66 1.84 37.12
C GLU A 316 9.43 2.78 36.18
N ASP A 317 9.44 2.44 34.89
CA ASP A 317 10.11 3.20 33.82
C ASP A 317 9.15 3.52 32.65
N GLY A 318 9.53 4.45 31.79
CA GLY A 318 8.80 4.79 30.56
C GLY A 318 7.60 5.72 30.77
N LYS A 319 7.41 6.29 31.97
CA LYS A 319 6.25 7.13 32.37
C LYS A 319 5.93 8.26 31.39
N LYS A 320 6.93 8.95 30.83
CA LYS A 320 6.69 10.03 29.84
C LYS A 320 6.08 9.50 28.53
N ARG A 321 6.53 8.34 28.07
CA ARG A 321 5.98 7.66 26.88
C ARG A 321 4.56 7.14 27.18
N ALA A 322 4.37 6.54 28.34
CA ALA A 322 3.07 6.07 28.81
C ALA A 322 2.04 7.20 28.92
N LEU A 323 2.43 8.36 29.46
CA LEU A 323 1.60 9.56 29.55
C LEU A 323 1.08 10.00 28.17
N LEU A 324 1.96 10.07 27.16
CA LEU A 324 1.56 10.42 25.79
C LEU A 324 0.57 9.40 25.22
N ILE A 325 0.87 8.11 25.39
CA ILE A 325 0.00 7.01 24.91
C ILE A 325 -1.38 7.11 25.56
N LEU A 326 -1.42 7.33 26.87
CA LEU A 326 -2.65 7.37 27.67
C LEU A 326 -3.53 8.56 27.28
N ILE A 327 -2.97 9.76 27.13
CA ILE A 327 -3.71 10.96 26.69
C ILE A 327 -4.32 10.74 25.29
N ASN A 328 -3.51 10.30 24.32
CA ASN A 328 -3.97 10.08 22.95
C ASN A 328 -5.03 8.97 22.88
N PHE A 329 -4.86 7.90 23.66
CA PHE A 329 -5.80 6.78 23.73
C PHE A 329 -7.15 7.22 24.32
N LEU A 330 -7.17 7.87 25.48
CA LEU A 330 -8.40 8.29 26.15
C LEU A 330 -9.16 9.32 25.30
N SER A 331 -8.44 10.28 24.70
CA SER A 331 -8.98 11.23 23.72
C SER A 331 -9.65 10.51 22.54
N SER A 332 -8.98 9.48 21.99
CA SER A 332 -9.51 8.65 20.92
C SER A 332 -10.72 7.80 21.34
N CYS A 333 -10.91 7.59 22.65
CA CYS A 333 -12.04 6.88 23.26
C CYS A 333 -13.17 7.83 23.72
N ASN A 334 -13.16 9.08 23.26
CA ASN A 334 -14.14 10.13 23.58
C ASN A 334 -14.22 10.51 25.06
N TRP A 335 -13.12 10.36 25.80
CA TRP A 335 -13.07 10.91 27.16
C TRP A 335 -12.98 12.44 27.11
N PRO A 336 -13.82 13.17 27.87
CA PRO A 336 -13.70 14.62 27.96
C PRO A 336 -12.38 15.01 28.63
N HIS A 337 -11.85 16.18 28.28
CA HIS A 337 -10.52 16.64 28.71
C HIS A 337 -10.37 16.60 30.24
N GLU A 338 -11.42 16.98 30.96
CA GLU A 338 -11.48 17.01 32.41
C GLU A 338 -11.35 15.60 33.02
N ARG A 339 -12.01 14.58 32.43
CA ARG A 339 -11.83 13.18 32.88
C ARG A 339 -10.46 12.62 32.52
N ILE A 340 -9.87 13.03 31.40
CA ILE A 340 -8.51 12.62 31.04
C ILE A 340 -7.52 13.17 32.06
N GLU A 341 -7.64 14.45 32.43
CA GLU A 341 -6.80 15.06 33.46
C GLU A 341 -6.94 14.32 34.80
N GLU A 342 -8.17 14.09 35.27
CA GLU A 342 -8.41 13.33 36.51
C GLU A 342 -7.79 11.92 36.45
N TYR A 343 -7.98 11.21 35.32
CA TYR A 343 -7.45 9.87 35.13
C TYR A 343 -5.93 9.82 35.17
N VAL A 344 -5.28 10.73 34.45
CA VAL A 344 -3.82 10.80 34.35
C VAL A 344 -3.20 11.18 35.70
N MET A 345 -3.83 12.08 36.46
CA MET A 345 -3.37 12.44 37.80
C MET A 345 -3.47 11.26 38.76
N LYS A 346 -4.60 10.53 38.75
CA LYS A 346 -4.77 9.27 39.51
C LYS A 346 -3.78 8.19 39.09
N TRP A 347 -3.50 8.06 37.80
CA TRP A 347 -2.50 7.14 37.28
C TRP A 347 -1.09 7.51 37.78
N ASN A 348 -0.75 8.80 37.81
CA ASN A 348 0.57 9.24 38.25
C ASN A 348 0.86 8.94 39.73
N GLU A 349 -0.19 8.87 40.57
CA GLU A 349 -0.09 8.44 41.96
C GLU A 349 0.37 6.98 42.11
N ARG A 350 0.15 6.14 41.10
CA ARG A 350 0.53 4.72 41.08
C ARG A 350 1.95 4.47 40.54
N ASN A 351 2.61 5.51 40.04
CA ASN A 351 3.96 5.39 39.48
C ASN A 351 5.03 5.31 40.58
N TYR A 352 6.01 4.43 40.40
CA TYR A 352 7.09 4.15 41.35
C TYR A 352 8.46 4.20 40.64
N PRO A 353 9.62 4.42 41.28
CA PRO A 353 9.80 4.98 42.62
C PRO A 353 9.38 6.45 42.69
N GLU A 354 9.52 7.18 41.58
CA GLU A 354 9.18 8.60 41.50
C GLU A 354 7.99 8.86 40.58
N LYS A 355 7.14 9.78 40.99
CA LYS A 355 6.04 10.30 40.17
C LYS A 355 6.58 11.28 39.12
N LEU A 356 5.85 11.45 38.02
CA LEU A 356 6.13 12.57 37.11
C LEU A 356 5.79 13.89 37.78
N ARG A 357 6.61 14.92 37.52
CA ARG A 357 6.33 16.29 37.98
C ARG A 357 4.99 16.77 37.42
N GLU A 358 4.15 17.30 38.28
CA GLU A 358 2.80 17.76 37.91
C GLU A 358 2.82 18.82 36.80
N THR A 359 3.81 19.72 36.82
CA THR A 359 4.01 20.74 35.79
C THR A 359 4.23 20.14 34.40
N TYR A 360 4.92 18.99 34.31
CA TYR A 360 5.12 18.28 33.05
C TYR A 360 3.80 17.68 32.53
N ILE A 361 3.01 17.06 33.41
CA ILE A 361 1.70 16.49 33.07
C ILE A 361 0.76 17.58 32.55
N LYS A 362 0.62 18.68 33.30
CA LYS A 362 -0.21 19.83 32.90
C LYS A 362 0.24 20.43 31.57
N GLY A 363 1.55 20.48 31.31
CA GLY A 363 2.12 20.92 30.04
C GLY A 363 1.67 20.04 28.87
N GLN A 364 1.73 18.71 29.02
CA GLN A 364 1.28 17.76 27.99
C GLN A 364 -0.23 17.84 27.74
N LEU A 365 -1.04 17.92 28.80
CA LEU A 365 -2.49 18.07 28.70
C LEU A 365 -2.88 19.37 27.98
N ARG A 366 -2.19 20.48 28.25
CA ARG A 366 -2.43 21.77 27.59
C ARG A 366 -2.05 21.72 26.11
N TYR A 367 -0.90 21.13 25.79
CA TYR A 367 -0.46 20.95 24.40
C TYR A 367 -1.50 20.14 23.61
N HIS A 368 -1.95 19.02 24.16
CA HIS A 368 -2.96 18.18 23.50
C HIS A 368 -4.31 18.88 23.36
N LYS A 369 -4.74 19.70 24.34
CA LYS A 369 -5.97 20.50 24.26
C LYS A 369 -5.92 21.56 23.16
N SER A 370 -4.74 22.09 22.86
CA SER A 370 -4.54 23.12 21.83
C SER A 370 -4.53 22.60 20.39
N GLN A 371 -4.43 21.28 20.18
CA GLN A 371 -4.41 20.68 18.85
C GLN A 371 -5.82 20.65 18.25
N LYS A 372 -5.94 21.05 16.96
CA LYS A 372 -7.22 21.04 16.24
C LYS A 372 -7.70 19.63 15.90
N GLU A 373 -6.79 18.65 15.81
CA GLU A 373 -7.09 17.27 15.45
C GLU A 373 -6.83 16.32 16.63
N LYS A 374 -7.71 15.32 16.82
CA LYS A 374 -7.51 14.25 17.81
C LYS A 374 -6.35 13.36 17.34
N LEU A 375 -5.23 13.41 18.06
CA LEU A 375 -4.10 12.53 17.81
C LEU A 375 -4.43 11.09 18.22
N SER A 376 -4.13 10.15 17.34
CA SER A 376 -4.26 8.71 17.63
C SER A 376 -3.11 8.23 18.53
N PRO A 377 -3.35 7.21 19.37
CA PRO A 377 -2.25 6.54 20.06
C PRO A 377 -1.33 5.83 19.04
N PRO A 378 -0.05 5.59 19.39
CA PRO A 378 0.87 4.85 18.53
C PRO A 378 0.33 3.48 18.10
N ASN A 379 0.74 3.02 16.92
CA ASN A 379 0.44 1.66 16.47
C ASN A 379 1.13 0.63 17.38
N CYS A 380 0.51 -0.54 17.51
CA CYS A 380 0.99 -1.63 18.36
C CYS A 380 2.37 -2.17 17.91
N ASP A 381 2.72 -2.03 16.64
CA ASP A 381 4.00 -2.44 16.05
C ASP A 381 5.10 -1.36 16.17
N ASN A 382 4.81 -0.22 16.80
CA ASN A 382 5.79 0.84 16.98
C ASN A 382 6.86 0.41 18.01
N LYS A 383 8.09 0.24 17.53
CA LYS A 383 9.23 -0.21 18.34
C LYS A 383 9.46 0.69 19.57
N GLY A 384 9.74 1.98 19.36
CA GLY A 384 10.16 2.89 20.44
C GLY A 384 9.08 3.25 21.48
N TYR A 385 7.80 3.11 21.13
CA TYR A 385 6.69 3.46 22.03
C TYR A 385 5.97 2.25 22.65
N MET A 386 5.87 1.12 21.95
CA MET A 386 5.05 -0.02 22.37
C MET A 386 5.86 -1.30 22.64
N ILE A 387 6.86 -1.61 21.81
CA ILE A 387 7.61 -2.88 21.90
C ILE A 387 8.79 -2.73 22.87
N ASP A 388 9.66 -1.75 22.65
CA ASP A 388 10.88 -1.53 23.43
C ASP A 388 10.60 -1.05 24.86
N THR A 389 9.39 -0.54 25.11
CA THR A 389 8.91 -0.14 26.44
C THR A 389 8.32 -1.30 27.24
N GLN A 390 8.13 -2.47 26.62
CA GLN A 390 7.47 -3.65 27.21
C GLN A 390 6.05 -3.37 27.74
N PHE A 391 5.38 -2.30 27.30
CA PHE A 391 4.02 -2.01 27.72
C PHE A 391 2.99 -3.01 27.17
N CYS A 392 3.33 -3.71 26.09
CA CYS A 392 2.40 -4.54 25.35
C CYS A 392 2.44 -6.00 25.80
N HIS A 393 1.35 -6.46 26.43
CA HIS A 393 1.07 -7.86 26.73
C HIS A 393 -0.15 -8.34 25.91
N PRO A 394 0.02 -8.67 24.62
CA PRO A 394 -1.10 -8.85 23.70
C PRO A 394 -1.96 -10.08 24.02
N ASP A 395 -3.28 -9.93 23.90
CA ASP A 395 -4.24 -11.03 23.90
C ASP A 395 -4.62 -11.45 22.46
N GLU A 396 -5.50 -12.44 22.32
CA GLU A 396 -6.00 -12.90 21.01
C GLU A 396 -6.72 -11.82 20.19
N PHE A 397 -7.28 -10.80 20.86
CA PHE A 397 -7.97 -9.70 20.20
C PHE A 397 -6.97 -8.67 19.64
N CYS A 398 -5.80 -8.52 20.25
CA CYS A 398 -4.72 -7.65 19.78
C CYS A 398 -4.23 -8.00 18.35
N LYS A 399 -4.38 -9.25 17.91
CA LYS A 399 -4.00 -9.69 16.54
C LYS A 399 -4.84 -9.01 15.43
N LYS A 400 -5.99 -8.43 15.77
CA LYS A 400 -6.98 -7.90 14.81
C LYS A 400 -7.01 -6.37 14.72
N ILE A 401 -6.08 -5.68 15.37
CA ILE A 401 -6.08 -4.22 15.51
C ILE A 401 -4.74 -3.62 15.12
N LYS A 402 -4.76 -2.33 14.75
CA LYS A 402 -3.53 -1.57 14.45
C LYS A 402 -3.00 -0.79 15.65
N ASN A 403 -3.90 -0.29 16.50
CA ASN A 403 -3.55 0.54 17.65
C ASN A 403 -4.50 0.28 18.84
N PRO A 404 -4.12 0.71 20.07
CA PRO A 404 -4.91 0.50 21.28
C PRO A 404 -6.34 1.05 21.21
N ALA A 405 -6.57 2.21 20.58
CA ALA A 405 -7.91 2.80 20.49
C ALA A 405 -8.86 1.91 19.67
N GLN A 406 -8.37 1.28 18.61
CA GLN A 406 -9.16 0.34 17.80
C GLN A 406 -9.60 -0.89 18.63
N TYR A 407 -8.78 -1.33 19.60
CA TYR A 407 -9.17 -2.40 20.53
C TYR A 407 -10.48 -2.05 21.25
N SER A 408 -10.48 -0.92 21.95
CA SER A 408 -11.57 -0.51 22.83
C SER A 408 -12.83 -0.15 22.05
N LYS A 409 -12.68 0.54 20.92
CA LYS A 409 -13.80 0.83 20.01
C LYS A 409 -14.48 -0.45 19.53
N ASN A 410 -13.70 -1.43 19.09
CA ASN A 410 -14.27 -2.69 18.62
C ASN A 410 -14.94 -3.48 19.75
N LYS A 411 -14.29 -3.59 20.93
CA LYS A 411 -14.85 -4.28 22.10
C LYS A 411 -16.16 -3.66 22.59
N ALA A 412 -16.20 -2.34 22.74
CA ALA A 412 -17.40 -1.61 23.13
C ALA A 412 -18.53 -1.80 22.11
N TRP A 413 -18.20 -1.78 20.81
CA TRP A 413 -19.17 -2.03 19.75
C TRP A 413 -19.76 -3.44 19.80
N PHE A 414 -18.93 -4.47 20.02
CA PHE A 414 -19.42 -5.84 20.17
C PHE A 414 -20.33 -6.01 21.40
N ALA A 415 -20.01 -5.33 22.50
CA ALA A 415 -20.81 -5.36 23.72
C ALA A 415 -22.18 -4.72 23.51
N ASN A 416 -22.23 -3.51 22.93
CA ASN A 416 -23.47 -2.79 22.64
C ASN A 416 -24.37 -3.56 21.66
N ARG A 417 -23.79 -4.21 20.65
CA ARG A 417 -24.56 -5.02 19.69
C ARG A 417 -25.16 -6.27 20.34
N ASN A 418 -24.49 -6.84 21.34
CA ASN A 418 -24.99 -7.99 22.08
C ASN A 418 -26.06 -7.58 23.11
N SER A 419 -25.96 -6.40 23.74
CA SER A 419 -27.01 -5.87 24.62
C SER A 419 -28.28 -5.54 23.83
N GLU A 420 -28.17 -4.86 22.69
CA GLU A 420 -29.32 -4.58 21.82
C GLU A 420 -30.03 -5.85 21.32
N LYS A 421 -29.27 -6.90 21.00
CA LYS A 421 -29.85 -8.21 20.64
C LYS A 421 -30.57 -8.87 21.81
N ARG A 422 -30.03 -8.76 23.04
CA ARG A 422 -30.66 -9.27 24.25
C ARG A 422 -31.94 -8.49 24.59
N GLU A 423 -31.93 -7.17 24.52
CA GLU A 423 -33.12 -6.33 24.74
C GLU A 423 -34.22 -6.62 23.71
N LYS A 424 -33.85 -6.80 22.44
CA LYS A 424 -34.81 -7.20 21.39
C LYS A 424 -35.38 -8.59 21.64
N ALA A 425 -34.61 -9.51 22.20
CA ALA A 425 -35.10 -10.84 22.58
C ALA A 425 -36.07 -10.76 23.77
N VAL A 426 -35.74 -9.99 24.81
CA VAL A 426 -36.59 -9.77 26.01
C VAL A 426 -37.92 -9.11 25.64
N LYS A 427 -37.90 -8.04 24.83
CA LYS A 427 -39.12 -7.38 24.35
C LYS A 427 -39.99 -8.28 23.46
N LYS A 428 -39.39 -9.27 22.80
CA LYS A 428 -40.11 -10.24 21.96
C LYS A 428 -40.76 -11.34 22.81
N THR A 429 -40.13 -11.73 23.93
CA THR A 429 -40.74 -12.62 24.93
C THR A 429 -41.83 -11.94 25.75
N GLU A 430 -41.66 -10.67 26.15
CA GLU A 430 -42.69 -9.91 26.89
C GLU A 430 -43.96 -9.68 26.05
N LYS A 431 -43.80 -9.47 24.74
CA LYS A 431 -44.93 -9.39 23.78
C LYS A 431 -45.59 -10.73 23.47
N ALA A 432 -45.01 -11.86 23.89
CA ALA A 432 -45.59 -13.19 23.71
C ALA A 432 -46.29 -13.68 24.99
N THR A 433 -46.10 -12.98 26.12
CA THR A 433 -46.72 -13.28 27.42
C THR A 433 -47.81 -12.28 27.84
N ASN A 434 -47.98 -11.18 27.08
CA ASN A 434 -49.19 -10.35 27.07
C ASN A 434 -49.96 -10.66 25.78
#